data_AF-A0A920VHV4-F1
#
_entry.id   AF-A0A920VHV4-F1
#
_cell.length_a   1.000
_cell.length_b   1.000
_cell.length_c   1.000
_cell.angle_alpha   90.00
_cell.angle_beta   90.00
_cell.angle_gamma   90.00
#
_symmetry.space_group_name_H-M   'P 1'
#
loop_
_entity.id
_entity.type
_entity.pdbx_description
1 polymer ?
#
loop_
_entity_poly.entity_id
_entity_poly.type
_entity_poly.pdbx_seq_one_letter_code
_entity_poly.pdbx_strand_id
1 'polypeptide(L)'
;MAGLLVALEAIDEVVVIIRGSEDTATARDALMERFSLSRIQTDHILDMPLKRLTALEVRRLEEEQAELESAIAGHTQLLDSEKRQRTLVLAELGEAVEQFGRERRTEIVHADDLPVFEAVGGGRRRGRRALRGHLSTSGHVGRLPAEGAKRATPGRHDVLVAQV
;
A
#
# COMPACT_ATOMS: atom_id res chain seq x y z
N MET A 1 26.36 9.87 -22.65
CA MET A 1 26.30 10.07 -24.11
C MET A 1 27.32 11.10 -24.61
N ALA A 2 27.78 12.05 -23.79
CA ALA A 2 28.78 13.06 -24.16
C ALA A 2 29.98 12.52 -24.97
N GLY A 3 30.61 11.42 -24.54
CA GLY A 3 31.76 10.85 -25.28
C GLY A 3 31.44 10.29 -26.68
N LEU A 4 30.20 9.86 -26.92
CA LEU A 4 29.79 9.32 -28.22
C LEU A 4 29.69 10.44 -29.28
N LEU A 5 29.12 11.58 -28.92
CA LEU A 5 28.94 12.72 -29.82
C LEU A 5 30.28 13.36 -30.17
N VAL A 6 31.18 13.51 -29.20
CA VAL A 6 32.55 13.99 -29.46
C VAL A 6 33.27 13.10 -30.48
N ALA A 7 33.12 11.77 -30.38
CA ALA A 7 33.69 10.85 -31.36
C ALA A 7 33.00 10.94 -32.74
N LEU A 8 31.71 11.25 -32.78
CA LEU A 8 30.94 11.43 -34.02
C LEU A 8 31.31 12.73 -34.75
N GLU A 9 31.56 13.81 -34.01
CA GLU A 9 32.06 15.07 -34.57
C GLU A 9 33.46 14.90 -35.18
N ALA A 10 34.30 14.06 -34.56
CA ALA A 10 35.65 13.73 -35.01
C ALA A 10 35.73 12.41 -35.78
N ILE A 11 34.69 12.06 -36.56
CA ILE A 11 34.58 10.73 -37.19
C ILE A 11 35.75 10.41 -38.13
N ASP A 12 36.32 11.40 -38.81
CA ASP A 12 37.47 11.20 -39.69
C ASP A 12 38.69 10.70 -38.91
N GLU A 13 38.94 11.26 -37.72
CA GLU A 13 40.03 10.84 -36.84
C GLU A 13 39.77 9.42 -36.29
N VAL A 14 38.53 9.12 -35.91
CA VAL A 14 38.11 7.77 -35.48
C VAL A 14 38.39 6.75 -36.59
N VAL A 15 38.03 7.06 -37.84
CA VAL A 15 38.27 6.16 -38.99
C VAL A 15 39.77 5.97 -39.25
N VAL A 16 40.59 7.01 -39.10
CA VAL A 16 42.05 6.91 -39.22
C VAL A 16 42.64 5.97 -38.16
N ILE A 17 42.21 6.11 -36.90
CA ILE A 17 42.67 5.25 -35.81
C ILE A 17 42.26 3.79 -36.06
N ILE A 18 41.01 3.55 -36.47
CA ILE A 18 40.52 2.21 -36.76
C ILE A 18 41.29 1.57 -37.92
N ARG A 19 41.51 2.31 -39.02
CA ARG A 19 42.25 1.80 -40.18
C ARG A 19 43.75 1.62 -39.93
N GLY A 20 44.33 2.38 -39.01
CA GLY A 20 45.73 2.29 -38.62
C GLY A 20 46.04 1.19 -37.60
N SER A 21 45.00 0.59 -37.00
CA SER A 21 45.15 -0.45 -35.98
C SER A 21 45.18 -1.85 -36.59
N GLU A 22 46.03 -2.73 -36.06
CA GLU A 22 46.17 -4.11 -36.55
C GLU A 22 44.99 -5.01 -36.14
N ASP A 23 44.42 -4.77 -34.96
CA ASP A 23 43.27 -5.51 -34.45
C ASP A 23 42.27 -4.62 -33.69
N THR A 24 41.10 -5.19 -33.40
CA THR A 24 40.01 -4.50 -32.69
C THR A 24 40.41 -4.10 -31.27
N ALA A 25 41.31 -4.84 -30.63
CA ALA A 25 41.75 -4.53 -29.28
C ALA A 25 42.61 -3.26 -29.25
N THR A 26 43.55 -3.15 -30.17
CA THR A 26 44.44 -2.01 -30.37
C THR A 26 43.64 -0.77 -30.75
N ALA A 27 42.67 -0.90 -31.67
CA ALA A 27 41.78 0.21 -32.05
C ALA A 27 40.98 0.73 -30.86
N ARG A 28 40.43 -0.18 -30.04
CA ARG A 28 39.67 0.18 -28.85
C ARG A 28 40.54 0.93 -27.85
N ASP A 29 41.72 0.39 -27.52
CA ASP A 29 42.59 0.99 -26.52
C ASP A 29 43.08 2.38 -26.98
N ALA A 30 43.39 2.54 -28.27
CA ALA A 30 43.75 3.83 -28.87
C ALA A 30 42.60 4.85 -28.84
N LEU A 31 41.36 4.43 -29.15
CA LEU A 31 40.19 5.30 -29.08
C LEU A 31 39.86 5.72 -27.64
N MET A 32 40.02 4.78 -26.69
CA MET A 32 39.85 5.08 -25.26
C MET A 32 40.87 6.11 -24.78
N GLU A 33 42.14 5.96 -25.14
CA GLU A 33 43.20 6.91 -24.74
C GLU A 33 43.00 8.28 -25.40
N ARG A 34 42.71 8.30 -26.70
CA ARG A 34 42.60 9.55 -27.47
C ARG A 34 41.40 10.40 -27.07
N PHE A 35 40.23 9.78 -26.90
CA PHE A 35 38.97 10.47 -26.64
C PHE A 35 38.53 10.37 -25.17
N SER A 36 39.36 9.79 -24.29
CA SER A 36 39.05 9.57 -22.86
C SER A 36 37.71 8.83 -22.65
N LEU A 37 37.43 7.86 -23.53
CA LEU A 37 36.15 7.13 -23.55
C LEU A 37 36.21 5.92 -22.62
N SER A 38 35.05 5.57 -22.07
CA SER A 38 34.91 4.30 -21.37
C SER A 38 34.88 3.13 -22.37
N ARG A 39 35.29 1.95 -21.92
CA ARG A 39 35.29 0.74 -22.73
C ARG A 39 33.94 0.48 -23.43
N ILE A 40 32.84 0.64 -22.69
CA ILE A 40 31.47 0.45 -23.21
C ILE A 40 31.16 1.43 -24.34
N GLN A 41 31.59 2.69 -24.22
CA GLN A 41 31.37 3.69 -25.25
C GLN A 41 32.19 3.38 -26.51
N THR A 42 33.45 2.98 -26.32
CA THR A 42 34.32 2.63 -27.45
C THR A 42 33.82 1.39 -28.18
N ASP A 43 33.42 0.35 -27.45
CA ASP A 43 32.84 -0.85 -28.06
C ASP A 43 31.59 -0.49 -28.88
N HIS A 44 30.72 0.38 -28.36
CA HIS A 44 29.56 0.87 -29.09
C HIS A 44 29.91 1.70 -30.35
N ILE A 45 31.02 2.43 -30.35
CA ILE A 45 31.52 3.16 -31.54
C ILE A 45 32.00 2.17 -32.60
N LEU A 46 32.72 1.12 -32.19
CA LEU A 46 33.22 0.09 -33.10
C LEU A 46 32.07 -0.72 -33.73
N ASP A 47 30.98 -0.94 -32.98
CA ASP A 47 29.78 -1.66 -33.45
C ASP A 47 28.84 -0.79 -34.29
N MET A 48 29.12 0.51 -34.45
CA MET A 48 28.18 1.45 -35.05
C MET A 48 28.11 1.28 -36.58
N PRO A 49 26.90 1.16 -37.17
CA PRO A 49 26.76 1.06 -38.62
C PRO A 49 26.91 2.44 -39.29
N LEU A 50 27.57 2.49 -40.46
CA LEU A 50 27.83 3.74 -41.21
C LEU A 50 26.58 4.60 -41.48
N LYS A 51 25.39 4.00 -41.57
CA LYS A 51 24.11 4.73 -41.72
C LYS A 51 23.82 5.72 -40.59
N ARG A 52 24.37 5.48 -39.39
CA ARG A 52 24.21 6.38 -38.23
C ARG A 52 25.02 7.67 -38.34
N LEU A 53 25.91 7.77 -39.32
CA LEU A 53 26.68 8.99 -39.60
C LEU A 53 25.90 9.98 -40.49
N THR A 54 24.68 9.65 -40.90
CA THR A 54 23.86 10.59 -41.66
C THR A 54 23.46 11.79 -40.80
N ALA A 55 23.40 12.98 -41.41
CA ALA A 55 23.10 14.22 -40.67
C ALA A 55 21.77 14.17 -39.89
N LEU A 56 20.79 13.40 -40.38
CA LEU A 56 19.52 13.21 -39.68
C LEU A 56 19.69 12.40 -38.39
N GLU A 57 20.44 11.30 -38.44
CA GLU A 57 20.68 10.45 -37.27
C GLU A 57 21.56 11.17 -36.23
N VAL A 58 22.55 11.95 -36.68
CA VAL A 58 23.38 12.77 -35.77
C VAL A 58 22.51 13.78 -35.01
N ARG A 59 21.68 14.55 -35.72
CA ARG A 59 20.75 15.49 -35.08
C ARG A 59 19.81 14.81 -34.09
N ARG A 60 19.30 13.62 -34.44
CA ARG A 60 18.43 12.86 -33.53
C ARG A 60 19.15 12.49 -32.23
N LEU A 61 20.43 12.15 -32.30
CA LEU A 61 21.25 11.87 -31.11
C LEU A 61 21.54 13.12 -30.28
N GLU A 62 21.74 14.27 -30.92
CA GLU A 62 21.88 15.58 -30.25
C GLU A 62 20.59 15.97 -29.52
N GLU A 63 19.43 15.79 -30.16
CA GLU A 63 18.12 16.02 -29.56
C GLU A 63 17.88 15.08 -28.37
N GLU A 64 18.15 13.78 -28.53
CA GLU A 64 18.03 12.80 -27.45
C GLU A 64 18.96 13.13 -26.26
N GLN A 65 20.19 13.59 -26.53
CA GLN A 65 21.08 14.07 -25.48
C GLN A 65 20.49 15.25 -24.73
N ALA A 66 20.01 16.27 -25.45
CA ALA A 66 19.46 17.49 -24.86
C ALA A 66 18.21 17.18 -24.01
N GLU A 67 17.35 16.28 -24.49
CA GLU A 67 16.19 15.79 -23.73
C GLU A 67 16.60 15.08 -22.45
N LEU A 68 17.59 14.19 -22.50
CA LEU A 68 18.09 13.49 -21.34
C LEU A 68 18.77 14.43 -20.34
N GLU A 69 19.55 15.41 -20.80
CA GLU A 69 20.16 16.42 -19.94
C GLU A 69 19.12 17.29 -19.24
N SER A 70 18.07 17.69 -19.97
CA SER A 70 16.92 18.40 -19.41
C SER A 70 16.18 17.56 -18.36
N ALA A 71 15.92 16.28 -18.66
CA ALA A 71 15.28 15.36 -17.74
C ALA A 71 16.12 15.15 -16.47
N ILE A 72 17.43 14.94 -16.61
CA ILE A 72 18.36 14.82 -15.48
C ILE A 72 18.31 16.09 -14.63
N ALA A 73 18.43 17.27 -15.24
CA ALA A 73 18.36 18.53 -14.51
C ALA A 73 17.03 18.69 -13.75
N GLY A 74 15.90 18.35 -14.38
CA GLY A 74 14.58 18.35 -13.75
C GLY A 74 14.49 17.39 -12.56
N HIS A 75 14.97 16.16 -12.74
CA HIS A 75 14.99 15.15 -11.68
C HIS A 75 15.93 15.51 -10.54
N THR A 76 17.13 16.01 -10.82
CA THR A 76 18.07 16.47 -9.79
C THR A 76 17.47 17.60 -8.97
N GLN A 77 16.85 18.60 -9.62
CA GLN A 77 16.19 19.68 -8.90
C GLN A 77 15.01 19.20 -8.03
N LEU A 78 14.31 18.15 -8.45
CA LEU A 78 13.26 17.53 -7.66
C LEU A 78 13.86 16.80 -6.45
N LEU A 79 14.91 16.01 -6.65
CA LEU A 79 15.59 15.24 -5.60
C LEU A 79 16.29 16.14 -4.56
N ASP A 80 16.77 17.31 -4.96
CA ASP A 80 17.44 18.26 -4.06
C ASP A 80 16.47 19.03 -3.14
N SER A 81 15.16 18.98 -3.41
CA SER A 81 14.16 19.75 -2.66
C SER A 81 13.03 18.89 -2.10
N GLU A 82 13.07 18.65 -0.79
CA GLU A 82 12.01 17.95 -0.06
C GLU A 82 10.63 18.63 -0.23
N LYS A 83 10.60 19.96 -0.33
CA LYS A 83 9.36 20.71 -0.59
C LYS A 83 8.76 20.34 -1.94
N ARG A 84 9.57 20.30 -3.01
CA ARG A 84 9.10 19.92 -4.36
C ARG A 84 8.61 18.47 -4.38
N GLN A 85 9.31 17.56 -3.71
CA GLN A 85 8.88 16.17 -3.57
C GLN A 85 7.51 16.06 -2.89
N ARG A 86 7.32 16.73 -1.75
CA ARG A 86 6.02 16.75 -1.06
C ARG A 86 4.91 17.32 -1.93
N THR A 87 5.17 18.42 -2.65
CA THR A 87 4.19 19.00 -3.57
C THR A 87 3.82 18.03 -4.68
N LEU A 88 4.80 17.34 -5.28
CA LEU A 88 4.55 16.32 -6.30
C LEU A 88 3.70 15.18 -5.74
N VAL A 89 4.06 14.62 -4.59
CA VAL A 89 3.31 13.53 -3.95
C VAL A 89 1.88 13.96 -3.61
N LEU A 90 1.67 15.20 -3.14
CA LEU A 90 0.33 15.72 -2.86
C LEU A 90 -0.52 15.83 -4.14
N ALA A 91 0.09 16.24 -5.26
CA ALA A 91 -0.58 16.29 -6.55
C ALA A 91 -0.97 14.89 -7.03
N GLU A 92 -0.02 13.94 -7.01
CA GLU A 92 -0.26 12.54 -7.41
C GLU A 92 -1.33 11.86 -6.53
N LEU A 93 -1.32 12.11 -5.21
CA LEU A 93 -2.36 11.61 -4.31
C LEU A 93 -3.72 12.26 -4.60
N GLY A 94 -3.75 13.53 -4.97
CA GLY A 94 -4.97 14.22 -5.40
C GLY A 94 -5.56 13.57 -6.65
N GLU A 95 -4.75 13.37 -7.69
CA GLU A 95 -5.15 12.68 -8.92
C GLU A 95 -5.66 11.25 -8.65
N ALA A 96 -4.99 10.52 -7.73
CA ALA A 96 -5.44 9.19 -7.33
C ALA A 96 -6.81 9.22 -6.62
N VAL A 97 -7.06 10.22 -5.78
CA VAL A 97 -8.38 10.40 -5.14
C VAL A 97 -9.45 10.76 -6.17
N GLU A 98 -9.13 11.56 -7.18
CA GLU A 98 -10.07 11.87 -8.26
C GLU A 98 -10.40 10.63 -9.11
N GLN A 99 -9.39 9.82 -9.43
CA GLN A 99 -9.55 8.65 -10.28
C GLN A 99 -10.21 7.46 -9.54
N PHE A 100 -9.90 7.27 -8.26
CA PHE A 100 -10.29 6.06 -7.51
C PHE A 100 -11.14 6.34 -6.27
N GLY A 101 -11.38 7.61 -5.94
CA GLY A 101 -12.19 8.01 -4.79
C GLY A 101 -13.63 7.54 -4.93
N ARG A 102 -14.16 6.97 -3.84
CA ARG A 102 -15.56 6.56 -3.73
C ARG A 102 -16.11 6.99 -2.39
N GLU A 103 -17.41 7.25 -2.36
CA GLU A 103 -18.11 7.60 -1.13
C GLU A 103 -17.97 6.49 -0.07
N ARG A 104 -17.97 6.88 1.21
CA ARG A 104 -17.95 5.93 2.31
C ARG A 104 -19.25 5.12 2.29
N ARG A 105 -19.08 3.79 2.21
CA ARG A 105 -20.21 2.85 2.31
C ARG A 105 -20.77 2.75 3.74
N THR A 106 -20.00 3.20 4.73
CA THR A 106 -20.34 3.15 6.15
C THR A 106 -20.41 4.55 6.71
N GLU A 107 -21.47 4.80 7.47
CA GLU A 107 -21.67 6.02 8.24
C GLU A 107 -21.03 5.88 9.62
N ILE A 108 -20.51 6.98 10.15
CA ILE A 108 -20.01 7.04 11.53
C ILE A 108 -21.11 7.68 12.36
N VAL A 109 -21.76 6.88 13.21
CA VAL A 109 -22.84 7.32 14.10
C VAL A 109 -22.34 7.36 15.55
N HIS A 110 -22.75 8.38 16.30
CA HIS A 110 -22.49 8.42 17.74
C HIS A 110 -23.33 7.37 18.48
N ALA A 111 -22.83 6.90 19.62
CA ALA A 111 -23.50 5.87 20.40
C ALA A 111 -24.92 6.27 20.83
N ASP A 112 -25.15 7.57 21.05
CA ASP A 112 -26.45 8.13 21.43
C ASP A 112 -27.47 8.14 20.28
N ASP A 113 -27.00 8.11 19.04
CA ASP A 113 -27.83 8.09 17.82
C ASP A 113 -28.12 6.67 17.33
N LEU A 114 -27.58 5.65 18.01
CA LEU A 114 -27.85 4.26 17.66
C LEU A 114 -29.32 3.94 17.96
N PRO A 115 -30.06 3.35 17.00
CA PRO A 115 -31.41 2.88 17.28
C PRO A 115 -31.34 1.84 18.40
N VAL A 116 -31.97 2.16 19.53
CA VAL A 116 -32.16 1.19 20.61
C VAL A 116 -33.12 0.14 20.08
N PHE A 117 -32.57 -0.99 19.66
CA PHE A 117 -33.39 -2.15 19.32
C PHE A 117 -34.04 -2.66 20.59
N GLU A 118 -35.35 -2.50 20.73
CA GLU A 118 -36.10 -3.28 21.70
C GLU A 118 -35.91 -4.75 21.33
N ALA A 119 -35.30 -5.51 22.23
CA ALA A 119 -35.21 -6.95 22.08
C ALA A 119 -36.65 -7.48 21.91
N VAL A 120 -36.96 -7.99 20.71
CA VAL A 120 -38.24 -8.65 20.44
C VAL A 120 -38.45 -9.67 21.55
N GLY A 121 -39.50 -9.45 22.35
CA GLY A 121 -39.79 -10.19 23.58
C GLY A 121 -39.95 -11.69 23.34
N GLY A 122 -38.83 -12.40 23.29
CA GLY A 122 -38.73 -13.85 23.13
C GLY A 122 -38.53 -14.54 24.46
N GLY A 123 -39.47 -14.36 25.38
CA GLY A 123 -39.49 -15.07 26.65
C GLY A 123 -40.47 -14.42 27.59
N ARG A 124 -41.59 -15.10 27.87
CA ARG A 124 -42.49 -14.69 28.94
C ARG A 124 -41.64 -14.45 30.19
N ARG A 125 -41.38 -13.19 30.55
CA ARG A 125 -40.95 -12.84 31.90
C ARG A 125 -42.12 -13.21 32.80
N ARG A 126 -42.19 -14.48 33.21
CA ARG A 126 -43.09 -14.90 34.28
C ARG A 126 -42.68 -14.04 35.47
N GLY A 127 -43.58 -13.16 35.90
CA GLY A 127 -43.36 -12.32 37.07
C GLY A 127 -42.82 -13.19 38.20
N ARG A 128 -41.76 -12.73 38.85
CA ARG A 128 -41.21 -13.40 40.04
C ARG A 128 -42.23 -13.26 41.16
N ARG A 129 -43.19 -14.17 41.22
CA ARG A 129 -44.11 -14.28 42.35
C ARG A 129 -43.37 -15.03 43.45
N ALA A 130 -43.31 -14.44 44.65
CA ALA A 130 -42.72 -15.12 45.79
C ALA A 130 -43.49 -16.43 46.06
N LEU A 131 -42.77 -17.54 46.22
CA LEU A 131 -43.33 -18.87 46.44
C LEU A 131 -42.83 -19.42 47.78
N ARG A 132 -43.69 -20.14 48.48
CA ARG A 132 -43.32 -20.90 49.67
C ARG A 132 -43.17 -22.37 49.31
N GLY A 133 -42.01 -22.95 49.65
CA GLY A 133 -41.75 -24.37 49.52
C GLY A 133 -42.08 -25.13 50.81
N HIS A 134 -42.60 -26.35 50.66
CA HIS A 134 -42.83 -27.30 51.74
C HIS A 134 -42.14 -28.62 51.41
N LEU A 135 -41.44 -29.21 52.40
CA LEU A 135 -40.83 -30.53 52.31
C LEU A 135 -41.29 -31.39 53.50
N SER A 136 -41.81 -32.58 53.21
CA SER A 136 -42.15 -33.61 54.20
C SER A 136 -40.97 -34.53 54.48
N THR A 137 -40.83 -35.06 55.69
CA THR A 137 -39.85 -36.13 56.03
C THR A 137 -40.02 -37.41 55.21
N SER A 138 -41.19 -37.62 54.61
CA SER A 138 -41.44 -38.69 53.62
C SER A 138 -41.00 -38.36 52.19
N GLY A 139 -40.28 -37.26 51.97
CA GLY A 139 -39.68 -36.89 50.67
C GLY A 139 -40.60 -36.14 49.70
N HIS A 140 -41.80 -35.74 50.13
CA HIS A 140 -42.75 -35.02 49.26
C HIS A 140 -42.48 -33.51 49.25
N VAL A 141 -42.49 -32.90 48.05
CA VAL A 141 -42.25 -31.46 47.84
C VAL A 141 -43.50 -30.76 47.31
N GLY A 142 -43.91 -29.67 47.95
CA GLY A 142 -45.00 -28.80 47.51
C GLY A 142 -44.56 -27.34 47.35
N ARG A 143 -45.14 -26.61 46.40
CA ARG A 143 -44.93 -25.17 46.21
C ARG A 143 -46.26 -24.45 46.12
N LEU A 144 -46.45 -23.43 46.94
CA LEU A 144 -47.63 -22.58 46.92
C LEU A 144 -47.19 -21.11 46.83
N PRO A 145 -48.03 -20.21 46.31
CA PRO A 145 -47.74 -18.78 46.35
C PRO A 145 -47.57 -18.29 47.79
N ALA A 146 -46.63 -17.36 48.03
CA ALA A 146 -46.39 -16.84 49.36
C ALA A 146 -47.61 -16.11 49.95
N GLU A 147 -48.42 -15.48 49.09
CA GLU A 147 -49.70 -14.88 49.48
C GLU A 147 -50.81 -15.92 49.51
N GLY A 148 -51.45 -16.06 50.68
CA GLY A 148 -52.58 -16.97 50.90
C GLY A 148 -52.21 -18.40 51.31
N ALA A 149 -50.94 -18.79 51.23
CA ALA A 149 -50.49 -20.09 51.74
C ALA A 149 -50.52 -20.11 53.28
N LYS A 150 -51.38 -20.96 53.84
CA LYS A 150 -51.40 -21.22 55.30
C LYS A 150 -50.09 -21.86 55.73
N ARG A 151 -49.52 -21.41 56.85
CA ARG A 151 -48.35 -22.05 57.46
C ARG A 151 -48.75 -23.47 57.87
N ALA A 152 -48.05 -24.47 57.35
CA ALA A 152 -48.28 -25.85 57.77
C ALA A 152 -47.97 -25.96 59.28
N THR A 153 -48.92 -26.48 60.06
CA THR A 153 -48.71 -26.78 61.48
C THR A 153 -47.90 -28.07 61.57
N PRO A 154 -46.74 -28.09 62.26
CA PRO A 154 -45.96 -29.32 62.41
C PRO A 154 -46.81 -30.38 63.12
N GLY A 155 -47.11 -31.47 62.43
CA GLY A 155 -47.56 -32.71 63.07
C GLY A 155 -46.36 -33.48 63.60
N ARG A 156 -46.58 -34.68 64.16
CA ARG A 156 -45.53 -35.56 64.72
C ARG A 156 -44.43 -35.98 63.71
N HIS A 157 -44.57 -35.58 62.45
CA HIS A 157 -43.56 -35.67 61.39
C HIS A 157 -43.32 -34.24 60.88
N ASP A 158 -42.16 -33.70 61.22
CA ASP A 158 -41.82 -32.28 61.05
C ASP A 158 -41.78 -31.82 59.58
N VAL A 159 -42.27 -30.60 59.33
CA VAL A 159 -42.19 -29.91 58.02
C VAL A 159 -41.12 -28.83 58.12
N LEU A 160 -40.08 -28.91 57.28
CA LEU A 160 -39.11 -27.82 57.12
C LEU A 160 -39.70 -26.77 56.15
N VAL A 161 -39.89 -25.54 56.64
CA VAL A 161 -40.42 -24.43 55.84
C VAL A 161 -39.31 -23.43 55.54
N ALA A 162 -38.99 -23.24 54.26
CA ALA A 162 -38.06 -22.21 53.80
C ALA A 162 -38.78 -21.19 52.90
N GLN A 163 -38.38 -19.92 53.01
CA GLN A 163 -38.83 -18.82 52.14
C GLN A 163 -37.62 -18.28 51.38
N VAL A 164 -37.74 -18.14 50.06
CA VAL A 164 -36.77 -17.49 49.18
C VAL A 164 -37.54 -16.65 48.16
#